data_AF-A0A7J2V2Y2-F1
#
_entry.id   AF-A0A7J2V2Y2-F1
#
_cell.length_a   1.000
_cell.length_b   1.000
_cell.length_c   1.000
_cell.angle_alpha   90.00
_cell.angle_beta   90.00
_cell.angle_gamma   90.00
#
_symmetry.space_group_name_H-M   'P 1'
#
loop_
_entity.id
_entity.type
_entity.pdbx_description
1 polymer ?
#
loop_
_entity_poly.entity_id
_entity_poly.type
_entity_poly.pdbx_seq_one_letter_code
_entity_poly.pdbx_strand_id
1 'polypeptide(L)' 'MYEKLLRDLSIIAETRDYLDKRGVLTSEGRAYLLSIIRYMAINRLRCIDVVRQLLERFSKIESAYECIQNALDSCRSE' A
#
# COMPACT_ATOMS: atom_id res chain seq x y z
N MET A 1 -9.84 -2.32 9.61
CA MET A 1 -8.72 -1.81 10.44
C MET A 1 -7.44 -1.68 9.63
N TYR A 2 -6.93 -2.76 9.05
CA TYR A 2 -5.78 -2.70 8.13
C TYR A 2 -6.05 -1.89 6.87
N GLU A 3 -7.26 -1.88 6.32
CA GLU A 3 -7.57 -1.12 5.11
C GLU A 3 -7.29 0.38 5.22
N LYS A 4 -7.63 1.00 6.36
CA LYS A 4 -7.31 2.40 6.63
C LYS A 4 -5.79 2.62 6.65
N LEU A 5 -5.08 1.77 7.39
CA LEU A 5 -3.62 1.82 7.48
C LEU A 5 -2.96 1.68 6.10
N LEU A 6 -3.40 0.71 5.30
CA LEU A 6 -2.91 0.50 3.95
C LEU A 6 -3.17 1.70 3.06
N ARG A 7 -4.38 2.27 3.12
CA ARG A 7 -4.74 3.48 2.39
C ARG A 7 -3.87 4.67 2.79
N ASP A 8 -3.67 4.89 4.09
CA ASP A 8 -2.83 5.99 4.57
C ASP A 8 -1.36 5.81 4.17
N LEU A 9 -0.85 4.57 4.17
CA LEU A 9 0.51 4.26 3.71
C LEU A 9 0.65 4.47 2.19
N SER A 10 -0.34 4.09 1.38
CA SER A 10 -0.37 4.40 -0.06
C SER A 10 -0.39 5.90 -0.32
N ILE A 11 -1.21 6.66 0.43
CA ILE A 11 -1.25 8.12 0.33
C ILE A 11 0.13 8.74 0.61
N ILE A 12 0.84 8.29 1.65
CA ILE A 12 2.22 8.75 1.90
C ILE A 12 3.16 8.46 0.74
N ALA A 13 3.04 7.28 0.13
CA ALA A 13 3.93 6.85 -0.94
C ALA A 13 3.66 7.55 -2.28
N GLU A 14 2.41 7.92 -2.55
CA GLU A 14 1.95 8.42 -3.85
C GLU A 14 1.79 9.95 -3.89
N THR A 15 1.56 10.59 -2.74
CA THR A 15 1.34 12.05 -2.67
C THR A 15 2.67 12.82 -2.65
N ARG A 16 2.87 13.62 -3.71
CA ARG A 16 4.07 14.47 -3.90
C ARG A 16 4.30 15.52 -2.82
N ASP A 17 3.29 15.85 -2.01
CA ASP A 17 3.43 16.81 -0.91
C ASP A 17 4.05 16.16 0.34
N TYR A 18 3.99 14.83 0.44
CA TYR A 18 4.54 14.08 1.58
C TYR A 18 5.98 13.59 1.36
N LEU A 19 6.44 13.57 0.11
CA LEU A 19 7.80 13.21 -0.27
C LEU A 19 8.45 14.34 -1.05
N ASP A 20 9.66 14.75 -0.66
CA ASP A 20 10.44 15.69 -1.44
C ASP A 20 10.97 15.05 -2.74
N LYS A 21 11.66 15.85 -3.56
CA LYS A 21 12.21 15.40 -4.85
C LYS A 21 13.24 14.25 -4.73
N ARG A 22 13.75 13.98 -3.53
CA ARG A 22 14.70 12.90 -3.23
C ARG A 22 14.01 11.69 -2.60
N GLY A 23 12.68 11.70 -2.48
CA GLY A 23 11.89 10.65 -1.83
C GLY A 23 12.00 10.68 -0.31
N VAL A 24 12.43 11.80 0.28
CA VAL A 24 12.51 11.96 1.75
C VAL A 24 11.22 12.59 2.26
N LEU A 25 10.71 12.13 3.41
CA LEU A 25 9.51 12.69 4.01
C LEU A 25 9.68 14.19 4.32
N THR A 26 8.76 14.99 3.78
CA THR A 26 8.57 16.40 4.13
C THR A 26 8.10 16.55 5.58
N SER A 27 8.05 17.78 6.09
CA SER A 27 7.48 18.04 7.43
C SER A 27 6.04 17.57 7.55
N GLU A 28 5.23 17.76 6.51
CA GLU A 28 3.85 17.27 6.44
C GLU A 28 3.79 15.75 6.36
N GLY A 29 4.63 15.12 5.53
CA GLY A 29 4.73 13.67 5.44
C GLY A 29 5.12 13.02 6.77
N ARG A 30 6.03 13.65 7.54
CA ARG A 30 6.40 13.20 8.89
C ARG A 30 5.26 13.31 9.88
N ALA A 31 4.54 14.43 9.87
CA ALA A 31 3.36 14.63 10.73
C ALA A 31 2.28 13.60 10.43
N TYR A 32 2.02 13.32 9.15
CA TYR A 32 1.05 12.33 8.73
C TYR A 32 1.50 10.91 9.09
N LEU A 33 2.78 10.55 8.90
CA LEU A 33 3.33 9.26 9.34
C LEU A 33 3.18 9.06 10.85
N LEU A 34 3.40 10.10 11.67
CA LEU A 34 3.18 10.03 13.11
C LEU A 34 1.70 9.74 13.45
N SER A 35 0.75 10.27 12.68
CA SER A 35 -0.67 9.97 12.86
C SER A 35 -0.98 8.49 12.57
N ILE A 36 -0.33 7.91 11.55
CA ILE A 36 -0.44 6.49 11.20
C ILE A 36 0.15 5.63 12.33
N ILE A 37 1.33 5.98 12.85
CA ILE A 37 1.98 5.28 13.97
C ILE A 37 1.08 5.32 15.22
N ARG A 38 0.47 6.46 15.54
CA ARG A 38 -0.49 6.56 16.65
C ARG A 38 -1.71 5.67 16.44
N TYR A 39 -2.25 5.64 15.22
CA TYR A 39 -3.36 4.74 14.88
C TYR A 39 -2.97 3.28 15.09
N MET A 40 -1.78 2.88 14.63
CA MET A 40 -1.24 1.53 14.87
C MET A 40 -1.13 1.21 16.36
N ALA A 41 -0.63 2.13 17.17
CA ALA A 41 -0.48 1.94 18.62
C ALA A 41 -1.83 1.79 19.33
N ILE A 42 -2.80 2.66 19.04
CA ILE A 42 -4.17 2.60 19.61
C ILE A 42 -4.83 1.26 19.28
N ASN A 43 -4.64 0.78 18.06
CA ASN A 43 -5.26 -0.46 17.57
C ASN A 43 -4.38 -1.70 17.77
N ARG A 44 -3.24 -1.58 18.46
CA ARG A 44 -2.27 -2.67 18.72
C ARG A 44 -1.83 -3.42 17.45
N LEU A 45 -1.69 -2.70 16.33
CA LEU A 45 -1.26 -3.24 15.05
C LEU A 45 0.27 -3.43 15.04
N ARG A 46 0.74 -4.68 14.94
CA ARG A 46 2.19 -4.96 14.83
C ARG A 46 2.64 -4.87 13.39
N CYS A 47 3.84 -4.33 13.16
CA CYS A 47 4.43 -4.20 11.82
C CYS A 47 4.41 -5.52 11.04
N ILE A 48 4.67 -6.66 11.68
CA ILE A 48 4.65 -7.98 11.03
C ILE A 48 3.28 -8.33 10.44
N ASP A 49 2.20 -7.95 11.13
CA ASP A 49 0.84 -8.24 10.70
C ASP A 49 0.44 -7.30 9.54
N VAL A 50 0.95 -6.07 9.54
CA VAL A 50 0.81 -5.10 8.43
C VAL A 50 1.55 -5.58 7.18
N VAL A 51 2.80 -6.04 7.33
CA VAL A 51 3.61 -6.57 6.22
C VAL A 51 2.98 -7.82 5.62
N ARG A 52 2.48 -8.75 6.46
CA ARG A 52 1.76 -9.94 5.97
C ARG A 52 0.52 -9.57 5.15
N GLN A 53 -0.27 -8.60 5.63
CA GLN A 53 -1.46 -8.12 4.91
C GLN A 53 -1.11 -7.43 3.59
N LEU A 54 -0.01 -6.66 3.54
CA LEU A 54 0.52 -6.09 2.31
C LEU A 54 0.87 -7.19 1.29
N LEU A 55 1.67 -8.17 1.72
CA LEU A 55 2.09 -9.28 0.85
C LEU A 55 0.91 -10.11 0.33
N GLU A 56 -0.09 -10.39 1.17
CA GLU A 56 -1.29 -11.14 0.76
C GLU A 56 -2.08 -10.37 -0.32
N ARG A 57 -2.16 -9.03 -0.22
CA ARG A 57 -2.82 -8.21 -1.26
C ARG A 57 -2.01 -8.15 -2.54
N PHE A 58 -0.69 -8.01 -2.47
CA PHE A 58 0.16 -8.03 -3.68
C PHE A 58 0.07 -9.36 -4.42
N SER A 59 0.08 -10.49 -3.70
CA SER A 59 -0.14 -11.81 -4.29
C SER A 59 -1.49 -11.91 -5.02
N LYS A 60 -2.57 -11.37 -4.43
CA LYS A 60 -3.89 -11.31 -5.11
C LYS A 60 -3.88 -10.43 -6.36
N ILE A 61 -3.12 -9.34 -6.36
CA ILE A 61 -2.99 -8.45 -7.52
C ILE A 61 -2.21 -9.15 -8.65
N GLU A 62 -1.10 -9.83 -8.33
CA GLU A 62 -0.35 -10.65 -9.30
C GLU A 62 -1.24 -11.73 -9.91
N SER A 63 -1.98 -12.49 -9.08
CA SER A 63 -2.91 -13.51 -9.59
C SER A 63 -4.02 -12.93 -10.46
N ALA A 64 -4.53 -11.74 -10.13
CA ALA A 64 -5.52 -11.05 -10.96
C ALA A 64 -4.92 -10.59 -12.30
N TYR A 65 -3.68 -10.10 -12.30
CA TYR A 65 -2.96 -9.71 -13.50
C TYR A 65 -2.69 -10.91 -14.42
N GLU A 66 -2.22 -12.03 -13.88
CA GLU A 66 -2.05 -13.28 -14.64
C GLU A 66 -3.36 -13.77 -15.24
N CYS A 67 -4.46 -13.70 -14.48
CA CYS A 67 -5.79 -14.05 -14.97
C CYS A 67 -6.23 -13.16 -16.16
N ILE A 68 -6.03 -11.84 -16.04
CA ILE A 68 -6.30 -10.89 -17.12
C ILE A 68 -5.44 -11.20 -18.35
N GLN A 69 -4.14 -11.48 -18.15
CA GLN A 69 -3.23 -11.77 -19.25
C GLN A 69 -3.61 -13.05 -19.99
N ASN A 70 -3.92 -14.12 -19.26
CA ASN A 70 -4.40 -15.37 -19.84
C ASN A 70 -5.70 -15.20 -20.65
N ALA A 71 -6.62 -14.36 -20.16
CA ALA A 71 -7.85 -14.05 -20.89
C ALA A 71 -7.57 -13.27 -22.19
N LEU A 72 -6.66 -12.29 -22.13
CA LEU A 72 -6.24 -11.52 -23.31
C LEU A 72 -5.55 -12.40 -24.35
N ASP A 73 -4.68 -13.32 -23.92
CA ASP A 73 -3.97 -14.23 -24.81
C ASP A 73 -4.94 -15.24 -25.47
N SER A 74 -5.96 -15.69 -24.73
CA SER A 74 -7.02 -16.54 -25.28
C SER A 74 -7.85 -15.82 -26.34
N CYS A 75 -8.26 -14.56 -26.10
CA CYS A 75 -9.01 -13.76 -27.08
C CYS A 75 -8.20 -13.40 -28.33
N ARG A 76 -6.87 -13.44 -28.28
CA ARG A 76 -5.99 -13.19 -29.44
C ARG A 76 -5.73 -14.45 -30.27
N SER A 77 -6.05 -15.61 -29.73
CA SER A 77 -5.81 -16.92 -30.35
C SER A 77 -7.03 -17.46 -31.11
N GLU A 78 -8.14 -16.72 -31.09
CA GLU A 78 -9.36 -16.92 -31.90
C GLU A 78 -9.37 -15.95 -33.10
#